data_AF-A0A953Z9J2-F1
#
_entry.id   AF-A0A953Z9J2-F1
#
_cell.length_a   1.000
_cell.length_b   1.000
_cell.length_c   1.000
_cell.angle_alpha   90.00
_cell.angle_beta   90.00
_cell.angle_gamma   90.00
#
_symmetry.space_group_name_H-M   'P 1'
#
loop_
_entity.id
_entity.type
_entity.pdbx_description
1 polymer ?
#
loop_
_entity_poly.entity_id
_entity_poly.type
_entity_poly.pdbx_seq_one_letter_code
_entity_poly.pdbx_strand_id
1 'polypeptide(L)'
;MKALLTTLALGSMLFLPSCSESSAATKQEAAMEESIGLMDRMADELTKIKDSESAKAGMAEIEKIVDEMAEVMGRAKDLGEPIEALSKKFAPQLKAAQQKITQAMMAMVMNPEVQPVLEEFQKKMAKLKDVMPK
;
A
#
# COMPACT_ATOMS: atom_id res chain seq x y z
N MET A 1 -43.44 -11.31 -48.10
CA MET A 1 -42.09 -11.62 -48.63
C MET A 1 -41.41 -10.30 -48.98
N LYS A 2 -40.12 -10.18 -48.61
CA LYS A 2 -39.19 -9.03 -48.75
C LYS A 2 -39.43 -7.89 -47.74
N ALA A 3 -38.64 -7.77 -46.66
CA ALA A 3 -37.24 -7.31 -46.58
C ALA A 3 -37.14 -5.81 -46.96
N LEU A 4 -36.44 -4.93 -46.25
CA LEU A 4 -35.23 -5.10 -45.46
C LEU A 4 -35.03 -3.86 -44.58
N LEU A 5 -34.40 -4.06 -43.42
CA LEU A 5 -33.79 -3.08 -42.51
C LEU A 5 -32.98 -2.00 -43.24
N THR A 6 -33.01 -0.74 -42.76
CA THR A 6 -31.80 0.02 -42.34
C THR A 6 -32.16 1.41 -41.80
N THR A 7 -32.23 1.54 -40.48
CA THR A 7 -32.03 2.82 -39.78
C THR A 7 -31.15 2.54 -38.58
N LEU A 8 -29.84 2.75 -38.75
CA LEU A 8 -28.90 2.79 -37.63
C LEU A 8 -27.84 3.85 -37.93
N ALA A 9 -28.29 5.10 -37.91
CA ALA A 9 -27.41 6.25 -37.72
C ALA A 9 -27.30 6.49 -36.21
N LEU A 10 -26.35 5.82 -35.55
CA LEU A 10 -25.83 6.25 -34.26
C LEU A 10 -24.30 6.22 -34.37
N GLY A 11 -23.79 7.24 -35.04
CA GLY A 11 -22.37 7.55 -35.07
C GLY A 11 -21.91 8.00 -33.69
N SER A 12 -21.52 7.04 -32.85
CA SER A 12 -20.79 7.29 -31.63
C SER A 12 -19.31 7.47 -31.97
N MET A 13 -18.98 8.63 -32.54
CA MET A 13 -17.61 9.08 -32.70
C MET A 13 -17.21 9.87 -31.45
N LEU A 14 -16.93 9.14 -30.37
CA LEU A 14 -16.17 9.65 -29.22
C LEU A 14 -14.83 8.90 -29.18
N PHE A 15 -14.00 9.17 -30.18
CA PHE A 15 -12.56 8.90 -30.10
C PHE A 15 -11.88 10.23 -29.76
N LEU A 16 -11.70 10.45 -28.45
CA LEU A 16 -10.80 11.46 -27.88
C LEU A 16 -9.80 10.72 -26.97
N PRO A 17 -8.59 11.26 -26.76
CA PRO A 17 -7.33 10.57 -27.00
C PRO A 17 -6.90 9.62 -25.88
N SER A 18 -6.54 8.40 -26.27
CA SER A 18 -5.85 7.37 -25.47
C SER A 18 -4.38 7.74 -25.20
N CYS A 19 -4.15 8.90 -24.58
CA CYS A 19 -2.87 9.25 -23.94
C CYS A 19 -3.01 9.48 -22.42
N SER A 20 -4.24 9.50 -21.89
CA SER A 20 -4.50 9.63 -20.45
C SER A 20 -4.30 8.29 -19.71
N GLU A 21 -4.72 7.18 -20.30
CA GLU A 21 -4.67 5.84 -19.68
C GLU A 21 -3.25 5.36 -19.39
N SER A 22 -2.31 5.60 -20.33
CA SER A 22 -0.90 5.26 -20.10
C SER A 22 -0.31 6.02 -18.92
N SER A 23 -0.70 7.28 -18.72
CA SER A 23 -0.18 8.09 -17.61
C SER A 23 -0.75 7.68 -16.25
N ALA A 24 -2.02 7.26 -16.21
CA ALA A 24 -2.65 6.77 -14.99
C ALA A 24 -2.11 5.39 -14.61
N ALA A 25 -1.99 4.47 -15.57
CA ALA A 25 -1.41 3.14 -15.35
C ALA A 25 0.03 3.21 -14.83
N THR A 26 0.88 4.07 -15.42
CA THR A 26 2.26 4.27 -14.95
C THR A 26 2.31 4.90 -13.55
N LYS A 27 1.39 5.82 -13.22
CA LYS A 27 1.30 6.40 -11.86
C LYS A 27 0.81 5.37 -10.83
N GLN A 28 -0.17 4.53 -11.19
CA GLN A 28 -0.64 3.45 -10.34
C GLN A 28 0.47 2.42 -10.10
N GLU A 29 1.21 2.07 -11.15
CA GLU A 29 2.38 1.19 -11.07
C GLU A 29 3.45 1.75 -10.12
N ALA A 30 3.82 3.02 -10.28
CA ALA A 30 4.77 3.69 -9.40
C ALA A 30 4.28 3.70 -7.94
N ALA A 31 3.01 3.97 -7.69
CA ALA A 31 2.44 3.94 -6.34
C ALA A 31 2.46 2.52 -5.72
N MET A 32 2.27 1.47 -6.53
CA MET A 32 2.38 0.08 -6.07
C MET A 32 3.82 -0.30 -5.76
N GLU A 33 4.78 0.09 -6.61
CA GLU A 33 6.21 -0.13 -6.36
C GLU A 33 6.68 0.59 -5.09
N GLU A 34 6.27 1.84 -4.92
CA GLU A 34 6.57 2.63 -3.71
C GLU A 34 5.97 1.96 -2.46
N SER A 35 4.71 1.50 -2.53
CA SER A 35 4.06 0.78 -1.44
C SER A 35 4.82 -0.50 -1.05
N ILE A 36 5.25 -1.29 -2.03
CA ILE A 36 6.03 -2.51 -1.78
C ILE A 36 7.39 -2.15 -1.15
N GLY A 37 8.06 -1.11 -1.64
CA GLY A 37 9.32 -0.63 -1.07
C GLY A 37 9.18 -0.20 0.39
N LEU A 38 8.07 0.46 0.75
CA LEU A 38 7.76 0.80 2.14
C LEU A 38 7.49 -0.45 2.99
N MET A 39 6.78 -1.45 2.46
CA MET A 39 6.55 -2.72 3.16
C MET A 39 7.86 -3.48 3.41
N ASP A 40 8.76 -3.52 2.43
CA ASP A 40 10.08 -4.15 2.59
C ASP A 40 10.94 -3.37 3.61
N ARG A 41 10.98 -2.03 3.55
CA ARG A 41 11.65 -1.20 4.57
C ARG A 41 11.10 -1.44 5.96
N MET A 42 9.77 -1.54 6.10
CA MET A 42 9.14 -1.84 7.39
C MET A 42 9.58 -3.21 7.90
N ALA A 43 9.58 -4.24 7.04
CA ALA A 43 10.08 -5.55 7.41
C ALA A 43 11.53 -5.51 7.89
N ASP A 44 12.39 -4.79 7.15
CA ASP A 44 13.80 -4.65 7.51
C ASP A 44 13.98 -3.97 8.87
N GLU A 45 13.26 -2.88 9.15
CA GLU A 45 13.29 -2.24 10.47
C GLU A 45 12.81 -3.18 11.58
N LEU A 46 11.72 -3.91 11.35
CA LEU A 46 11.23 -4.90 12.31
C LEU A 46 12.27 -5.99 12.60
N THR A 47 13.05 -6.42 11.62
CA THR A 47 14.10 -7.45 11.81
C THR A 47 15.34 -6.94 12.55
N LYS A 48 15.59 -5.62 12.55
CA LYS A 48 16.70 -5.00 13.29
C LYS A 48 16.42 -4.90 14.78
N ILE A 49 15.16 -4.99 15.19
CA ILE A 49 14.74 -4.92 16.59
C ILE A 49 15.07 -6.23 17.30
N LYS A 50 16.06 -6.19 18.19
CA LYS A 50 16.57 -7.35 18.93
C LYS A 50 16.36 -7.21 20.44
N ASP A 51 16.24 -5.98 20.92
CA ASP A 51 16.22 -5.61 22.33
C ASP A 51 15.46 -4.28 22.51
N SER A 52 15.33 -3.82 23.76
CA SER A 52 14.60 -2.60 24.09
C SER A 52 15.20 -1.32 23.47
N GLU A 53 16.52 -1.27 23.28
CA GLU A 53 17.21 -0.09 22.73
C GLU A 53 16.95 0.05 21.24
N SER A 54 17.20 -1.04 20.49
CA SER A 54 16.89 -1.14 19.05
C SER A 54 15.39 -1.01 18.78
N ALA A 55 14.52 -1.46 19.69
CA ALA A 55 13.08 -1.25 19.58
C ALA A 55 12.70 0.24 19.60
N LYS A 56 13.28 1.05 20.50
CA LYS A 56 12.97 2.49 20.56
C LYS A 56 13.36 3.22 19.28
N ALA A 57 14.54 2.92 18.74
CA ALA A 57 14.99 3.50 17.48
C ALA A 57 14.15 2.99 16.29
N GLY A 58 13.93 1.68 16.21
CA GLY A 58 13.18 1.05 15.13
C GLY A 58 11.71 1.49 15.09
N MET A 59 11.06 1.69 16.24
CA MET A 59 9.68 2.17 16.30
C MET A 59 9.54 3.60 15.74
N ALA A 60 10.52 4.48 15.93
CA ALA A 60 10.50 5.81 15.34
C ALA A 60 10.61 5.77 13.80
N GLU A 61 11.40 4.85 13.25
CA GLU A 61 11.45 4.65 11.79
C GLU A 61 10.18 3.99 11.25
N ILE A 62 9.58 3.05 12.00
CA ILE A 62 8.30 2.44 11.64
C ILE A 62 7.19 3.50 11.59
N GLU A 63 7.16 4.48 12.51
CA GLU A 63 6.22 5.61 12.45
C GLU A 63 6.35 6.39 11.14
N LYS A 64 7.59 6.76 10.76
CA LYS A 64 7.83 7.47 9.50
C LYS A 64 7.38 6.65 8.29
N ILE A 65 7.65 5.35 8.28
CA ILE A 65 7.21 4.46 7.19
C ILE A 65 5.70 4.41 7.11
N VAL A 66 4.98 4.39 8.24
CA VAL A 66 3.51 4.43 8.26
C VAL A 66 2.98 5.75 7.71
N ASP A 67 3.60 6.87 8.06
CA ASP A 67 3.24 8.19 7.52
C ASP A 67 3.47 8.24 5.99
N GLU A 68 4.63 7.78 5.52
CA GLU A 68 4.95 7.66 4.09
C GLU A 68 3.93 6.74 3.37
N MET A 69 3.54 5.62 3.98
CA MET A 69 2.51 4.73 3.44
C MET A 69 1.14 5.41 3.34
N ALA A 70 0.76 6.23 4.34
CA ALA A 70 -0.48 6.98 4.32
C ALA A 70 -0.49 8.03 3.18
N GLU A 71 0.64 8.71 2.96
CA GLU A 71 0.79 9.62 1.82
C GLU A 71 0.67 8.90 0.48
N VAL A 72 1.34 7.76 0.30
CA VAL A 72 1.25 6.94 -0.92
C VAL A 72 -0.19 6.49 -1.15
N MET A 73 -0.88 5.98 -0.13
CA MET A 73 -2.27 5.56 -0.23
C MET A 73 -3.21 6.74 -0.54
N GLY A 74 -2.94 7.92 0.02
CA GLY A 74 -3.65 9.16 -0.31
C GLY A 74 -3.51 9.50 -1.79
N ARG A 75 -2.29 9.51 -2.31
CA ARG A 75 -2.03 9.73 -3.75
C ARG A 75 -2.67 8.65 -4.62
N ALA A 76 -2.61 7.38 -4.20
CA ALA A 76 -3.16 6.26 -4.95
C ALA A 76 -4.70 6.30 -5.02
N LYS A 77 -5.38 6.79 -3.99
CA LYS A 77 -6.84 6.95 -3.98
C LYS A 77 -7.33 7.87 -5.10
N ASP A 78 -6.59 8.95 -5.38
CA ASP A 78 -6.90 9.89 -6.46
C ASP A 78 -6.71 9.28 -7.86
N LEU A 79 -5.99 8.15 -7.96
CA LEU A 79 -5.77 7.41 -9.21
C LEU A 79 -6.88 6.38 -9.50
N GLY A 80 -7.83 6.15 -8.59
CA GLY A 80 -8.89 5.14 -8.73
C GLY A 80 -8.44 3.72 -8.41
N GLU A 81 -9.29 2.72 -8.72
CA GLU A 81 -8.97 1.32 -8.44
C GLU A 81 -7.77 0.82 -9.27
N PRO A 82 -6.91 -0.03 -8.69
CA PRO A 82 -5.79 -0.61 -9.42
C PRO A 82 -6.29 -1.43 -10.62
N ILE A 83 -5.72 -1.19 -11.79
CA ILE A 83 -6.01 -2.03 -12.95
C ILE A 83 -5.59 -3.49 -12.67
N GLU A 84 -6.42 -4.45 -13.10
CA GLU A 84 -6.26 -5.88 -12.77
C GLU A 84 -4.88 -6.43 -13.16
N ALA A 85 -4.30 -5.92 -14.25
CA ALA A 85 -2.96 -6.28 -14.71
C ALA A 85 -1.87 -5.93 -13.70
N LEU A 86 -1.95 -4.77 -13.05
CA LEU A 86 -0.99 -4.37 -12.00
C LEU A 86 -1.20 -5.21 -10.74
N SER A 87 -2.45 -5.47 -10.35
CA SER A 87 -2.75 -6.37 -9.23
C SER A 87 -2.12 -7.74 -9.41
N LYS A 88 -2.22 -8.34 -10.60
CA LYS A 88 -1.57 -9.62 -10.91
C LYS A 88 -0.04 -9.52 -10.93
N LYS A 89 0.50 -8.45 -11.51
CA LYS A 89 1.95 -8.20 -11.59
C LYS A 89 2.58 -8.14 -10.20
N PHE A 90 1.96 -7.40 -9.28
CA PHE A 90 2.52 -7.11 -7.96
C PHE A 90 2.07 -8.06 -6.84
N ALA A 91 1.04 -8.88 -7.06
CA ALA A 91 0.59 -9.89 -6.09
C ALA A 91 1.72 -10.73 -5.44
N PRO A 92 2.70 -11.29 -6.19
CA PRO A 92 3.78 -12.07 -5.56
C PRO A 92 4.67 -11.21 -4.64
N GLN A 93 4.97 -9.97 -5.04
CA GLN A 93 5.82 -9.07 -4.25
C GLN A 93 5.10 -8.59 -2.99
N LEU A 94 3.82 -8.23 -3.11
CA LEU A 94 2.97 -7.88 -1.97
C LEU A 94 2.87 -9.04 -0.97
N LYS A 95 2.66 -10.27 -1.47
CA LYS A 95 2.61 -11.46 -0.62
C LYS A 95 3.95 -11.71 0.08
N ALA A 96 5.07 -11.58 -0.64
CA ALA A 96 6.40 -11.75 -0.06
C ALA A 96 6.68 -10.70 1.03
N ALA A 97 6.40 -9.42 0.76
CA ALA A 97 6.58 -8.34 1.72
C ALA A 97 5.68 -8.54 2.96
N GLN A 98 4.42 -8.92 2.77
CA GLN A 98 3.49 -9.25 3.85
C GLN A 98 4.00 -10.41 4.72
N GLN A 99 4.54 -11.47 4.09
CA GLN A 99 5.10 -12.61 4.82
C GLN A 99 6.31 -12.19 5.66
N LYS A 100 7.22 -11.37 5.12
CA LYS A 100 8.37 -10.84 5.87
C LYS A 100 7.92 -10.02 7.08
N ILE A 101 6.99 -9.08 6.88
CA ILE A 101 6.42 -8.27 7.97
C ILE A 101 5.81 -9.18 9.05
N THR A 102 5.01 -10.16 8.64
CA THR A 102 4.36 -11.10 9.57
C THR A 102 5.39 -11.87 10.41
N GLN A 103 6.43 -12.40 9.76
CA GLN A 103 7.49 -13.14 10.46
C GLN A 103 8.27 -12.24 11.42
N ALA A 104 8.62 -11.02 10.99
CA ALA A 104 9.35 -10.06 11.82
C ALA A 104 8.52 -9.60 13.03
N MET A 105 7.23 -9.32 12.84
CA MET A 105 6.32 -9.01 13.94
C MET A 105 6.17 -10.18 14.91
N MET A 106 6.04 -11.42 14.42
CA MET A 106 5.97 -12.60 15.30
C MET A 106 7.24 -12.75 16.15
N ALA A 107 8.42 -12.59 15.54
CA ALA A 107 9.69 -12.64 16.27
C ALA A 107 9.76 -11.56 17.37
N MET A 108 9.30 -10.35 17.04
CA MET A 108 9.26 -9.24 17.99
C MET A 108 8.28 -9.46 19.15
N VAL A 109 7.06 -9.93 18.87
CA VAL A 109 6.04 -10.18 19.90
C VAL A 109 6.48 -11.30 20.86
N MET A 110 7.20 -12.30 20.34
CA MET A 110 7.78 -13.37 21.15
C MET A 110 9.02 -12.94 21.94
N ASN A 111 9.55 -11.73 21.72
CA ASN A 111 10.71 -11.21 22.44
C ASN A 111 10.28 -10.45 23.71
N PRO A 112 10.52 -11.00 24.92
CA PRO A 112 10.10 -10.38 26.17
C PRO A 112 10.79 -9.04 26.44
N GLU A 113 11.99 -8.80 25.92
CA GLU A 113 12.71 -7.53 26.10
C GLU A 113 12.11 -6.38 25.30
N VAL A 114 11.37 -6.70 24.24
CA VAL A 114 10.75 -5.71 23.35
C VAL A 114 9.31 -5.41 23.76
N GLN A 115 8.63 -6.31 24.47
CA GLN A 115 7.22 -6.14 24.84
C GLN A 115 6.89 -4.81 25.54
N PRO A 116 7.67 -4.29 26.49
CA PRO A 116 7.36 -3.01 27.13
C PRO A 116 7.34 -1.83 26.13
N VAL A 117 8.25 -1.84 25.15
CA VAL A 117 8.34 -0.82 24.10
C VAL A 117 7.17 -0.97 23.13
N LEU A 118 6.82 -2.21 22.78
CA LEU A 118 5.68 -2.51 21.90
C LEU A 118 4.35 -2.05 22.50
N GLU A 119 4.12 -2.28 23.80
CA GLU A 119 2.91 -1.80 24.49
C GLU A 119 2.82 -0.27 24.52
N GLU A 120 3.94 0.41 24.77
CA GLU A 120 4.00 1.87 24.74
C GLU A 120 3.67 2.42 23.35
N PHE A 121 4.28 1.82 22.32
CA PHE A 121 4.03 2.14 20.93
C PHE A 121 2.55 1.93 20.55
N GLN A 122 1.96 0.79 20.91
CA GLN A 122 0.54 0.51 20.67
C GLN A 122 -0.38 1.54 21.34
N LYS A 123 -0.10 1.93 22.58
CA LYS A 123 -0.86 2.97 23.29
C LYS A 123 -0.75 4.32 22.57
N LYS A 124 0.42 4.67 22.03
CA LYS A 124 0.63 5.90 21.26
C LYS A 124 -0.17 5.87 19.95
N MET A 125 -0.11 4.77 19.20
CA MET A 125 -0.86 4.62 17.94
C MET A 125 -2.38 4.60 18.13
N ALA A 126 -2.87 3.97 19.20
CA ALA A 126 -4.29 3.97 19.53
C ALA A 126 -4.80 5.39 19.80
N LYS A 127 -4.06 6.19 20.58
CA LYS A 127 -4.38 7.60 20.79
C LYS A 127 -4.39 8.38 19.48
N LEU A 128 -3.41 8.15 18.59
CA LEU A 128 -3.34 8.82 17.29
C LEU A 128 -4.60 8.57 16.43
N LYS A 129 -5.10 7.33 16.44
CA LYS A 129 -6.31 6.94 15.72
C LYS A 129 -7.58 7.62 16.26
N ASP A 130 -7.64 7.90 17.56
CA ASP A 130 -8.78 8.60 18.18
C ASP A 130 -8.82 10.10 17.87
N VAL A 131 -7.68 10.70 17.48
CA VAL A 131 -7.58 12.12 17.12
C VAL A 131 -7.63 12.39 15.62
N MET A 132 -7.47 11.37 14.76
CA MET A 132 -7.61 11.55 13.31
C MET A 132 -9.08 11.51 12.88
N PRO A 133 -9.56 12.49 12.09
CA PRO A 133 -10.94 12.49 11.60
C PRO A 133 -11.16 11.30 10.66
N LYS A 134 -12.29 10.61 10.85
CA LYS A 134 -12.75 9.49 10.03
C LYS A 134 -13.02 9.88 8.58
#